data_AF-A0A3L7K049-F1
#
_entry.id   AF-A0A3L7K049-F1
#
_cell.length_a   1.000
_cell.length_b   1.000
_cell.length_c   1.000
_cell.angle_alpha   90.00
_cell.angle_beta   90.00
_cell.angle_gamma   90.00
#
_symmetry.space_group_name_H-M   'P 1'
#
loop_
_entity.id
_entity.type
_entity.pdbx_description
1 polymer ?
#
loop_
_entity_poly.entity_id
_entity_poly.type
_entity_poly.pdbx_seq_one_letter_code
_entity_poly.pdbx_strand_id
1 'polypeptide(L)'
;MAFEGLADRLQNTIQKIRGKGKVNEADVKEMMREVRLALLEADVNFKVVKDFVKKVGERAVGQEVMKSLTPGQQVIKVVQEELTQLMGGEQSQIAVAKRPPTVIMMVGLQGAGKTTTTGKLANVLRKKYNRKPLLVAADIYRPAAIKQLETLGKQLSMPVFSLGDQVSPVEIAKQAVEKAKEEHHDYVLIDTAGRLHVDEALMDELKDIKEVTKPDEIFLVVDAMTGQDAVNVAQSFNEQLGISGVVLTKLDGDTRGGAALSIRAVTEKPIKFVGLGEKMDALEPFHPERMASRILGMGDVLTLIEKAQANVDEEKAKELEQKMRTMSFTFDDFLEQLGQVRSMGPLDDILKMLPGANKMKGIKDLQVDEKQINHVEAIIRSMTKHEKAHPETINASRRKRIAKGSGRTVPEVNRLLKQFEEMKKMMKQMSNMQQKGKKKGFKFPFM
;
A
#
# COMPACT_ATOMS: atom_id res chain seq x y z
N MET A 1 15.40 -13.51 -5.00
CA MET A 1 14.21 -13.10 -4.22
C MET A 1 14.71 -12.64 -2.85
N ALA A 2 15.22 -11.42 -2.75
CA ALA A 2 15.85 -10.94 -1.52
C ALA A 2 14.84 -10.49 -0.44
N PHE A 3 13.60 -10.21 -0.84
CA PHE A 3 12.50 -9.91 0.07
C PHE A 3 12.05 -11.11 0.91
N GLU A 4 12.12 -12.32 0.34
CA GLU A 4 11.78 -13.56 1.06
C GLU A 4 12.73 -13.77 2.25
N GLY A 5 14.05 -13.59 2.06
CA GLY A 5 15.02 -13.79 3.15
C GLY A 5 14.84 -12.83 4.34
N LEU A 6 14.41 -11.59 4.09
CA LEU A 6 14.16 -10.59 5.14
C LEU A 6 12.89 -10.92 5.93
N ALA A 7 11.81 -11.16 5.20
CA ALA A 7 10.52 -11.53 5.75
C ALA A 7 10.64 -12.84 6.53
N ASP A 8 11.37 -13.82 6.00
CA ASP A 8 11.61 -15.11 6.64
C ASP A 8 12.47 -14.97 7.89
N ARG A 9 13.52 -14.15 7.88
CA ARG A 9 14.33 -13.88 9.09
C ARG A 9 13.51 -13.20 10.17
N LEU A 10 12.74 -12.17 9.82
CA LEU A 10 11.83 -11.50 10.76
C LEU A 10 10.77 -12.47 11.28
N GLN A 11 10.12 -13.25 10.41
CA GLN A 11 9.15 -14.29 10.80
C GLN A 11 9.74 -15.35 11.73
N ASN A 12 10.97 -15.80 11.47
CA ASN A 12 11.67 -16.76 12.32
C ASN A 12 11.96 -16.17 13.71
N THR A 13 12.39 -14.92 13.78
CA THR A 13 12.58 -14.22 15.06
C THR A 13 11.25 -14.03 15.80
N ILE A 14 10.16 -13.76 15.09
CA ILE A 14 8.82 -13.66 15.66
C ILE A 14 8.34 -15.01 16.20
N GLN A 15 8.58 -16.12 15.49
CA GLN A 15 8.22 -17.46 15.96
C GLN A 15 8.93 -17.82 17.27
N LYS A 16 10.22 -17.44 17.42
CA LYS A 16 10.97 -17.65 18.66
C LYS A 16 10.38 -16.90 19.86
N ILE A 17 9.79 -15.73 19.62
CA ILE A 17 9.26 -14.85 20.67
C ILE A 17 7.78 -15.13 20.97
N ARG A 18 7.02 -15.68 20.01
CA ARG A 18 5.58 -15.98 20.14
C ARG A 18 5.24 -16.93 21.30
N GLY A 19 6.20 -17.73 21.77
CA GLY A 19 6.05 -18.62 22.92
C GLY A 19 6.28 -17.97 24.29
N LYS A 20 6.75 -16.71 24.33
CA LYS A 20 7.06 -15.99 25.58
C LYS A 20 5.92 -15.02 25.93
N GLY A 21 5.39 -15.13 27.15
CA GLY A 21 4.25 -14.30 27.62
C GLY A 21 4.58 -12.81 27.84
N LYS A 22 5.86 -12.46 27.98
CA LYS A 22 6.38 -11.08 28.01
C LYS A 22 7.70 -11.04 27.24
N VAL A 23 7.91 -9.95 26.49
CA VAL A 23 9.19 -9.63 25.85
C VAL A 23 10.06 -8.91 26.87
N ASN A 24 11.29 -9.40 27.06
CA ASN A 24 12.29 -8.73 27.88
C ASN A 24 13.21 -7.86 27.00
N GLU A 25 14.04 -7.02 27.62
CA GLU A 25 14.98 -6.15 26.87
C GLU A 25 15.96 -6.93 25.98
N ALA A 26 16.34 -8.14 26.39
CA ALA A 26 17.23 -8.99 25.61
C ALA A 26 16.58 -9.47 24.30
N ASP A 27 15.30 -9.83 24.35
CA ASP A 27 14.50 -10.24 23.20
C ASP A 27 14.32 -9.06 22.22
N VAL A 28 14.04 -7.84 22.72
CA VAL A 28 13.98 -6.63 21.88
C VAL A 28 15.32 -6.38 21.20
N LYS A 29 16.43 -6.51 21.93
CA LYS A 29 17.77 -6.28 21.39
C LYS A 29 18.14 -7.29 20.31
N GLU A 30 17.75 -8.55 20.44
CA GLU A 30 17.93 -9.57 19.40
C GLU A 30 17.10 -9.24 18.16
N MET A 31 15.83 -8.87 18.32
CA MET A 31 14.97 -8.43 17.20
C MET A 31 15.56 -7.22 16.47
N MET A 32 16.02 -6.22 17.23
CA MET A 32 16.59 -5.01 16.67
C MET A 32 17.90 -5.27 15.93
N ARG A 33 18.67 -6.28 16.31
CA ARG A 33 19.85 -6.71 15.56
C ARG A 33 19.48 -7.27 14.19
N GLU A 34 18.45 -8.10 14.11
CA GLU A 34 17.95 -8.63 12.84
C GLU A 34 17.36 -7.53 11.96
N VAL A 35 16.55 -6.62 12.53
CA VAL A 35 16.02 -5.45 11.81
C VAL A 35 17.16 -4.55 11.30
N ARG A 36 18.22 -4.35 12.09
CA ARG A 36 19.40 -3.59 11.67
C ARG A 36 20.09 -4.22 10.46
N LEU A 37 20.37 -5.53 10.53
CA LEU A 37 21.01 -6.27 9.43
C LEU A 37 20.15 -6.19 8.18
N ALA A 38 18.84 -6.40 8.34
CA ALA A 38 17.84 -6.28 7.30
C ALA A 38 17.87 -4.92 6.57
N LEU A 39 17.88 -3.82 7.33
CA LEU A 39 17.93 -2.48 6.74
C LEU A 39 19.27 -2.18 6.06
N LEU A 40 20.38 -2.67 6.61
CA LEU A 40 21.71 -2.50 5.97
C LEU A 40 21.82 -3.32 4.69
N GLU A 41 21.32 -4.56 4.68
CA GLU A 41 21.22 -5.38 3.46
C GLU A 41 20.28 -4.74 2.42
N ALA A 42 19.37 -3.86 2.86
CA ALA A 42 18.49 -3.05 2.00
C ALA A 42 19.13 -1.76 1.46
N ASP A 43 20.45 -1.61 1.61
CA ASP A 43 21.21 -0.41 1.25
C ASP A 43 20.69 0.87 1.93
N VAL A 44 20.13 0.75 3.14
CA VAL A 44 19.78 1.90 3.97
C VAL A 44 21.05 2.51 4.60
N ASN A 45 21.11 3.84 4.66
CA ASN A 45 22.26 4.54 5.23
C ASN A 45 22.51 4.14 6.69
N PHE A 46 23.76 3.78 7.01
CA PHE A 46 24.14 3.29 8.33
C PHE A 46 23.77 4.24 9.48
N LYS A 47 23.88 5.56 9.28
CA LYS A 47 23.51 6.56 10.29
C LYS A 47 21.99 6.50 10.55
N VAL A 48 21.20 6.46 9.48
CA VAL A 48 19.73 6.33 9.54
C VAL A 48 19.32 5.04 10.24
N VAL A 49 19.96 3.91 9.92
CA VAL A 49 19.67 2.63 10.59
C VAL A 49 20.00 2.69 12.09
N LYS A 50 21.15 3.28 12.46
CA LYS A 50 21.56 3.40 13.85
C LYS A 50 20.55 4.22 14.67
N ASP A 51 20.11 5.35 14.13
CA ASP A 51 19.14 6.23 14.80
C ASP A 51 17.76 5.59 14.87
N PHE A 52 17.34 4.89 13.81
CA PHE A 52 16.10 4.12 13.77
C PHE A 52 16.06 3.04 14.85
N VAL A 53 17.11 2.20 14.93
CA VAL A 53 17.19 1.12 15.92
C VAL A 53 17.16 1.67 17.35
N LYS A 54 17.81 2.82 17.60
CA LYS A 54 17.78 3.47 18.91
C LYS A 54 16.35 3.90 19.28
N LYS A 55 15.66 4.60 18.39
CA LYS A 55 14.27 5.07 18.61
C LYS A 55 13.30 3.91 18.84
N VAL A 56 13.38 2.87 18.01
CA VAL A 56 12.52 1.68 18.15
C VAL A 56 12.82 0.96 19.46
N GLY A 57 14.10 0.80 19.83
CA GLY A 57 14.49 0.15 21.08
C GLY A 57 13.92 0.86 22.32
N GLU A 58 14.01 2.19 22.37
CA GLU A 58 13.45 2.99 23.47
C GLU A 58 11.92 2.87 23.53
N ARG A 59 11.22 2.90 22.40
CA ARG A 59 9.75 2.76 22.34
C ARG A 59 9.26 1.34 22.63
N ALA A 60 9.99 0.31 22.20
CA ALA A 60 9.57 -1.08 22.34
C ALA A 60 9.70 -1.61 23.78
N VAL A 61 10.64 -1.07 24.57
CA VAL A 61 10.82 -1.45 25.99
C VAL A 61 9.80 -0.74 26.91
N GLY A 62 9.40 0.49 26.57
CA GLY A 62 8.55 1.33 27.41
C GLY A 62 7.03 1.20 27.21
N GLN A 63 6.55 0.48 26.19
CA GLN A 63 5.11 0.32 25.96
C GLN A 63 4.54 -0.88 26.71
N GLU A 64 3.50 -0.65 27.53
CA GLU A 64 2.67 -1.73 28.06
C GLU A 64 2.01 -2.51 26.92
N VAL A 65 1.94 -3.83 27.07
CA VAL A 65 1.35 -4.71 26.05
C VAL A 65 -0.14 -4.43 25.94
N MET A 66 -0.59 -3.92 24.79
CA MET A 66 -2.02 -3.87 24.50
C MET A 66 -2.59 -5.29 24.65
N LYS A 67 -3.64 -5.44 25.47
CA LYS A 67 -4.20 -6.76 25.86
C LYS A 67 -4.55 -7.69 24.67
N SER A 68 -4.71 -7.14 23.47
CA SER A 68 -5.07 -7.85 22.24
C SER A 68 -3.90 -8.34 21.37
N LEU A 69 -2.65 -7.92 21.64
CA LEU A 69 -1.50 -8.23 20.80
C LEU A 69 -0.46 -9.07 21.53
N THR A 70 0.18 -10.00 20.80
CA THR A 70 1.35 -10.69 21.33
C THR A 70 2.53 -9.71 21.40
N PRO A 71 3.44 -9.85 22.39
CA PRO A 71 4.60 -8.98 22.52
C PRO A 71 5.44 -8.83 21.23
N GLY A 72 5.59 -9.91 20.46
CA GLY A 72 6.28 -9.86 19.16
C GLY A 72 5.55 -9.03 18.11
N GLN A 73 4.22 -9.10 18.05
CA GLN A 73 3.41 -8.27 17.14
C GLN A 73 3.50 -6.78 17.50
N GLN A 74 3.61 -6.46 18.79
CA GLN A 74 3.76 -5.09 19.24
C GLN A 74 5.09 -4.48 18.78
N VAL A 75 6.21 -5.22 18.89
CA VAL A 75 7.50 -4.73 18.39
C VAL A 75 7.44 -4.45 16.90
N ILE A 76 6.80 -5.32 16.11
CA ILE A 76 6.63 -5.11 14.66
C ILE A 76 5.80 -3.86 14.38
N LYS A 77 4.70 -3.66 15.13
CA LYS A 77 3.87 -2.48 15.00
C LYS A 77 4.69 -1.21 15.25
N VAL A 78 5.50 -1.18 16.31
CA VAL A 78 6.40 -0.06 16.60
C VAL A 78 7.41 0.16 15.47
N VAL A 79 8.01 -0.92 14.94
CA VAL A 79 8.94 -0.85 13.78
C VAL A 79 8.23 -0.26 12.56
N GLN A 80 7.02 -0.71 12.23
CA GLN A 80 6.25 -0.22 11.09
C GLN A 80 5.88 1.26 11.26
N GLU A 81 5.38 1.65 12.43
CA GLU A 81 5.04 3.04 12.74
C GLU A 81 6.26 3.94 12.60
N GLU A 82 7.41 3.55 13.15
CA GLU A 82 8.65 4.30 13.01
C GLU A 82 9.15 4.36 11.56
N LEU A 83 9.06 3.26 10.79
CA LEU A 83 9.41 3.28 9.37
C LEU A 83 8.50 4.21 8.58
N THR A 84 7.21 4.20 8.90
CA THR A 84 6.20 5.06 8.27
C THR A 84 6.48 6.53 8.57
N GLN A 85 6.75 6.87 9.83
CA GLN A 85 7.14 8.22 10.24
C GLN A 85 8.43 8.68 9.57
N LEU A 86 9.45 7.81 9.53
CA LEU A 86 10.72 8.09 8.88
C LEU A 86 10.56 8.37 7.38
N MET A 87 9.54 7.78 6.73
CA MET A 87 9.21 8.01 5.32
C MET A 87 8.29 9.22 5.07
N GLY A 88 7.88 9.96 6.11
CA GLY A 88 7.05 11.17 5.98
C GLY A 88 5.65 11.06 6.56
N GLY A 89 5.28 9.91 7.14
CA GLY A 89 3.99 9.69 7.80
C GLY A 89 2.85 9.54 6.81
N GLU A 90 2.38 10.66 6.26
CA GLU A 90 1.23 10.71 5.37
C GLU A 90 1.61 10.99 3.92
N GLN A 91 0.68 10.68 3.02
CA GLN A 91 0.82 10.96 1.60
C GLN A 91 0.86 12.48 1.37
N SER A 92 1.91 12.97 0.73
CA SER A 92 2.02 14.37 0.33
C SER A 92 1.36 14.61 -1.03
N GLN A 93 0.42 15.55 -1.09
CA GLN A 93 -0.26 15.94 -2.34
C GLN A 93 0.63 16.80 -3.23
N ILE A 94 0.40 16.74 -4.54
CA ILE A 94 1.04 17.65 -5.51
C ILE A 94 0.52 19.08 -5.33
N ALA A 95 1.39 20.08 -5.50
CA ALA A 95 0.96 21.46 -5.38
C ALA A 95 -0.07 21.84 -6.45
N VAL A 96 -0.93 22.79 -6.08
CA VAL A 96 -1.85 23.47 -6.98
C VAL A 96 -1.69 24.96 -6.69
N ALA A 97 -1.14 25.71 -7.66
CA ALA A 97 -0.95 27.14 -7.51
C ALA A 97 -2.32 27.84 -7.38
N LYS A 98 -2.38 28.89 -6.54
CA LYS A 98 -3.59 29.71 -6.39
C LYS A 98 -3.97 30.41 -7.70
N ARG A 99 -2.98 30.69 -8.55
CA ARG A 99 -3.14 31.28 -9.88
C ARG A 99 -2.40 30.38 -10.89
N PRO A 100 -3.11 29.78 -11.86
CA PRO A 100 -2.46 28.99 -12.90
C PRO A 100 -1.47 29.80 -13.75
N PRO A 101 -0.45 29.16 -14.34
CA PRO A 101 -0.13 27.73 -14.26
C PRO A 101 0.65 27.36 -12.99
N THR A 102 0.50 26.12 -12.53
CA THR A 102 1.40 25.51 -11.54
C THR A 102 2.69 25.06 -12.23
N VAL A 103 3.84 25.57 -11.82
CA VAL A 103 5.13 25.28 -12.46
C VAL A 103 5.88 24.22 -11.65
N ILE A 104 6.25 23.12 -12.30
CA ILE A 104 7.01 22.02 -11.70
C ILE A 104 8.31 21.82 -12.46
N MET A 105 9.43 21.88 -11.75
CA MET A 105 10.77 21.66 -12.32
C MET A 105 11.30 20.27 -11.95
N MET A 106 11.67 19.48 -12.95
CA MET A 106 12.18 18.11 -12.77
C MET A 106 13.71 18.12 -12.83
N VAL A 107 14.38 17.80 -11.72
CA VAL A 107 15.85 17.80 -11.60
C VAL A 107 16.38 16.43 -11.15
N GLY A 108 17.69 16.19 -11.29
CA GLY A 108 18.34 14.96 -10.84
C GLY A 108 19.38 14.42 -11.81
N LEU A 109 20.00 13.29 -11.45
CA LEU A 109 21.12 12.70 -12.19
C LEU A 109 20.76 12.30 -13.62
N GLN A 110 21.77 12.18 -14.46
CA GLN A 110 21.65 11.56 -15.78
C GLN A 110 21.15 10.10 -15.63
N GLY A 111 20.22 9.69 -16.48
CA GLY A 111 19.67 8.34 -16.46
C GLY A 111 18.66 8.03 -15.33
N ALA A 112 18.41 8.97 -14.41
CA ALA A 112 17.44 8.78 -13.32
C ALA A 112 15.96 8.69 -13.77
N GLY A 113 15.69 8.91 -15.06
CA GLY A 113 14.34 8.80 -15.63
C GLY A 113 13.50 10.08 -15.58
N LYS A 114 14.12 11.27 -15.57
CA LYS A 114 13.43 12.59 -15.58
C LYS A 114 12.40 12.71 -16.71
N THR A 115 12.83 12.67 -17.98
CA THR A 115 11.98 12.79 -19.16
C THR A 115 10.77 11.84 -19.13
N THR A 116 11.01 10.57 -18.76
CA THR A 116 9.94 9.57 -18.64
C THR A 116 9.00 9.88 -17.48
N THR A 117 9.53 10.33 -16.34
CA THR A 117 8.75 10.74 -15.17
C THR A 117 7.90 11.97 -15.47
N THR A 118 8.42 12.94 -16.21
CA THR A 118 7.70 14.12 -16.69
C THR A 118 6.47 13.71 -17.52
N GLY A 119 6.66 12.79 -18.48
CA GLY A 119 5.56 12.26 -19.30
C GLY A 119 4.51 11.50 -18.48
N LYS A 120 4.95 10.64 -17.56
CA LYS A 120 4.05 9.91 -16.65
C LYS A 120 3.26 10.85 -15.74
N LEU A 121 3.91 11.86 -15.17
CA LEU A 121 3.28 12.84 -14.31
C LEU A 121 2.22 13.63 -15.07
N ALA A 122 2.54 14.07 -16.29
CA ALA A 122 1.57 14.72 -17.16
C ALA A 122 0.35 13.83 -17.42
N ASN A 123 0.57 12.53 -17.70
CA ASN A 123 -0.50 11.57 -17.90
C ASN A 123 -1.38 11.38 -16.65
N VAL A 124 -0.78 11.35 -15.46
CA VAL A 124 -1.51 11.32 -14.19
C VAL A 124 -2.34 12.60 -13.99
N LEU A 125 -1.76 13.77 -14.22
CA LEU A 125 -2.45 15.07 -14.12
C LEU A 125 -3.65 15.16 -15.05
N ARG A 126 -3.50 14.69 -16.29
CA ARG A 126 -4.61 14.65 -17.25
C ARG A 126 -5.68 13.63 -16.87
N LYS A 127 -5.31 12.37 -16.62
CA LYS A 127 -6.28 11.28 -16.41
C LYS A 127 -6.99 11.33 -15.06
N LYS A 128 -6.25 11.62 -13.97
CA LYS A 128 -6.79 11.59 -12.60
C LYS A 128 -7.33 12.94 -12.15
N TYR A 129 -6.66 14.03 -12.54
CA TYR A 129 -7.00 15.37 -12.05
C TYR A 129 -7.68 16.27 -13.10
N ASN A 130 -7.90 15.75 -14.32
CA ASN A 130 -8.52 16.48 -15.43
C ASN A 130 -7.86 17.84 -15.72
N ARG A 131 -6.53 17.88 -15.65
CA ARG A 131 -5.71 19.09 -15.88
C ARG A 131 -5.06 19.09 -17.26
N LYS A 132 -4.70 20.28 -17.75
CA LYS A 132 -4.02 20.49 -19.03
C LYS A 132 -2.52 20.81 -18.84
N PRO A 133 -1.64 19.82 -18.72
CA PRO A 133 -0.21 20.05 -18.60
C PRO A 133 0.42 20.44 -19.94
N LEU A 134 1.38 21.37 -19.88
CA LEU A 134 2.34 21.68 -20.93
C LEU A 134 3.70 21.06 -20.57
N LEU A 135 4.28 20.28 -21.47
CA LEU A 135 5.61 19.71 -21.32
C LEU A 135 6.65 20.70 -21.89
N VAL A 136 7.78 20.89 -21.22
CA VAL A 136 8.84 21.81 -21.66
C VAL A 136 10.16 21.05 -21.79
N ALA A 137 10.74 21.07 -22.99
CA ALA A 137 12.02 20.42 -23.28
C ALA A 137 13.18 21.38 -22.96
N ALA A 138 13.69 21.35 -21.72
CA ALA A 138 14.85 22.14 -21.30
C ALA A 138 16.17 21.33 -21.29
N ASP A 139 16.13 20.03 -21.62
CA ASP A 139 17.33 19.22 -21.88
C ASP A 139 17.82 19.42 -23.33
N ILE A 140 18.57 20.50 -23.56
CA ILE A 140 19.18 20.80 -24.87
C ILE A 140 20.51 20.08 -25.12
N TYR A 141 21.12 19.51 -24.07
CA TYR A 141 22.47 18.97 -24.13
C TYR A 141 22.48 17.50 -24.55
N ARG A 142 21.47 16.73 -24.14
CA ARG A 142 21.40 15.30 -24.48
C ARG A 142 20.88 15.11 -25.91
N PRO A 143 21.61 14.36 -26.77
CA PRO A 143 21.15 14.07 -28.12
C PRO A 143 19.75 13.46 -28.14
N ALA A 144 18.89 14.00 -29.00
CA ALA A 144 17.50 13.58 -29.17
C ALA A 144 16.60 13.66 -27.91
N ALA A 145 17.00 14.34 -26.84
CA ALA A 145 16.14 14.50 -25.66
C ALA A 145 14.86 15.31 -25.96
N ILE A 146 15.00 16.39 -26.74
CA ILE A 146 13.86 17.17 -27.25
C ILE A 146 12.91 16.27 -28.06
N LYS A 147 13.43 15.53 -29.04
CA LYS A 147 12.65 14.61 -29.88
C LYS A 147 12.00 13.49 -29.06
N GLN A 148 12.67 13.01 -28.01
CA GLN A 148 12.13 12.02 -27.08
C GLN A 148 10.91 12.58 -26.36
N LEU A 149 11.00 13.79 -25.79
CA LEU A 149 9.86 14.44 -25.12
C LEU A 149 8.73 14.77 -26.09
N GLU A 150 9.03 15.22 -27.31
CA GLU A 150 8.04 15.44 -28.37
C GLU A 150 7.30 14.15 -28.76
N THR A 151 8.03 13.04 -28.86
CA THR A 151 7.44 11.73 -29.17
C THR A 151 6.50 11.29 -28.05
N LEU A 152 6.91 11.47 -26.79
CA LEU A 152 6.07 11.22 -25.62
C LEU A 152 4.84 12.13 -25.61
N GLY A 153 5.00 13.42 -25.90
CA GLY A 153 3.90 14.37 -26.01
C GLY A 153 2.90 13.97 -27.09
N LYS A 154 3.36 13.57 -28.27
CA LYS A 154 2.50 13.05 -29.36
C LYS A 154 1.75 11.78 -28.93
N GLN A 155 2.44 10.81 -28.33
CA GLN A 155 1.83 9.57 -27.83
C GLN A 155 0.77 9.84 -26.76
N LEU A 156 1.01 10.84 -25.91
CA LEU A 156 0.09 11.26 -24.86
C LEU A 156 -0.90 12.32 -25.33
N SER A 157 -0.87 12.78 -26.58
CA SER A 157 -1.68 13.92 -27.07
C SER A 157 -1.60 15.15 -26.16
N MET A 158 -0.38 15.55 -25.82
CA MET A 158 -0.04 16.70 -24.98
C MET A 158 0.88 17.67 -25.72
N PRO A 159 0.73 18.99 -25.51
CA PRO A 159 1.61 19.97 -26.11
C PRO A 159 3.00 19.89 -25.47
N VAL A 160 4.02 20.04 -26.32
CA VAL A 160 5.43 20.12 -25.93
C VAL A 160 5.98 21.44 -26.45
N PHE A 161 6.58 22.23 -25.56
CA PHE A 161 7.28 23.45 -25.91
C PHE A 161 8.78 23.18 -26.05
N SER A 162 9.35 23.62 -27.17
CA SER A 162 10.78 23.58 -27.45
C SER A 162 11.14 24.72 -28.43
N LEU A 163 12.36 25.25 -28.29
CA LEU A 163 12.95 26.23 -29.22
C LEU A 163 14.22 25.68 -29.90
N GLY A 164 14.38 24.35 -29.92
CA GLY A 164 15.59 23.69 -30.42
C GLY A 164 16.70 23.62 -29.38
N ASP A 165 17.93 23.36 -29.86
CA ASP A 165 19.14 23.14 -29.06
C ASP A 165 20.10 24.35 -29.03
N GLN A 166 19.78 25.41 -29.76
CA GLN A 166 20.59 26.64 -29.88
C GLN A 166 20.19 27.73 -28.87
N VAL A 167 19.03 27.58 -28.22
CA VAL A 167 18.49 28.55 -27.26
C VAL A 167 18.76 28.06 -25.83
N SER A 168 19.11 28.99 -24.94
CA SER A 168 19.42 28.62 -23.56
C SER A 168 18.22 28.00 -22.82
N PRO A 169 18.43 27.03 -21.90
CA PRO A 169 17.35 26.41 -21.15
C PRO A 169 16.54 27.40 -20.31
N VAL A 170 17.20 28.45 -19.81
CA VAL A 170 16.58 29.55 -19.07
C VAL A 170 15.55 30.28 -19.91
N GLU A 171 15.89 30.62 -21.15
CA GLU A 171 15.00 31.32 -22.07
C GLU A 171 13.85 30.41 -22.53
N ILE A 172 14.13 29.13 -22.81
CA ILE A 172 13.10 28.13 -23.12
C ILE A 172 12.09 28.02 -21.98
N ALA A 173 12.57 27.90 -20.74
CA ALA A 173 11.71 27.75 -19.57
C ALA A 173 10.86 29.01 -19.32
N LYS A 174 11.45 30.21 -19.50
CA LYS A 174 10.73 31.49 -19.39
C LYS A 174 9.60 31.61 -20.40
N GLN A 175 9.89 31.43 -21.69
CA GLN A 175 8.90 31.53 -22.75
C GLN A 175 7.83 30.45 -22.63
N ALA A 176 8.17 29.26 -22.14
CA ALA A 176 7.19 28.21 -21.89
C ALA A 176 6.15 28.59 -20.84
N VAL A 177 6.57 29.25 -19.76
CA VAL A 177 5.66 29.72 -18.71
C VAL A 177 4.76 30.86 -19.23
N GLU A 178 5.28 31.75 -20.07
CA GLU A 178 4.50 32.81 -20.73
C GLU A 178 3.46 32.20 -21.67
N LYS A 179 3.87 31.30 -22.56
CA LYS A 179 2.96 30.58 -23.46
C LYS A 179 1.89 29.80 -22.71
N ALA A 180 2.24 29.15 -21.60
CA ALA A 180 1.28 28.44 -20.77
C ALA A 180 0.19 29.36 -20.18
N LYS A 181 0.53 30.62 -19.87
CA LYS A 181 -0.44 31.61 -19.42
C LYS A 181 -1.36 32.06 -20.55
N GLU A 182 -0.80 32.28 -21.75
CA GLU A 182 -1.55 32.67 -22.95
C GLU A 182 -2.52 31.57 -23.41
N GLU A 183 -2.09 30.32 -23.42
CA GLU A 183 -2.88 29.16 -23.85
C GLU A 183 -3.73 28.54 -22.73
N HIS A 184 -3.73 29.16 -21.54
CA HIS A 184 -4.48 28.73 -20.36
C HIS A 184 -4.22 27.27 -19.92
N HIS A 185 -2.94 26.89 -19.89
CA HIS A 185 -2.51 25.61 -19.32
C HIS A 185 -2.54 25.65 -17.79
N ASP A 186 -2.94 24.53 -17.17
CA ASP A 186 -3.03 24.42 -15.70
C ASP A 186 -1.67 24.14 -15.06
N TYR A 187 -0.80 23.40 -15.78
CA TYR A 187 0.49 22.92 -15.29
C TYR A 187 1.57 23.12 -16.35
N VAL A 188 2.78 23.46 -15.91
CA VAL A 188 4.00 23.49 -16.73
C VAL A 188 4.99 22.53 -16.11
N LEU A 189 5.40 21.51 -16.87
CA LEU A 189 6.38 20.52 -16.41
C LEU A 189 7.69 20.72 -17.18
N ILE A 190 8.72 21.20 -16.48
CA ILE A 190 10.03 21.51 -17.04
C ILE A 190 10.94 20.28 -16.89
N ASP A 191 11.27 19.64 -18.01
CA ASP A 191 12.23 18.53 -18.07
C ASP A 191 13.63 19.10 -18.29
N THR A 192 14.44 19.15 -17.24
CA THR A 192 15.82 19.64 -17.33
C THR A 192 16.79 18.52 -17.69
N ALA A 193 17.97 18.89 -18.17
CA ALA A 193 19.05 17.94 -18.38
C ALA A 193 19.51 17.27 -17.08
N GLY A 194 20.08 16.07 -17.21
CA GLY A 194 20.66 15.34 -16.08
C GLY A 194 22.05 15.82 -15.75
N ARG A 195 22.31 16.09 -14.47
CA ARG A 195 23.55 16.70 -14.00
C ARG A 195 24.21 15.83 -12.93
N LEU A 196 25.54 15.78 -12.94
CA LEU A 196 26.30 15.28 -11.80
C LEU A 196 26.34 16.37 -10.72
N HIS A 197 26.33 15.97 -9.45
CA HIS A 197 26.36 16.89 -8.31
C HIS A 197 27.67 17.69 -8.18
N VAL A 198 28.63 17.48 -9.09
CA VAL A 198 29.98 18.08 -9.11
C VAL A 198 30.13 19.15 -10.19
N ASP A 199 29.11 19.37 -11.04
CA ASP A 199 29.18 20.33 -12.14
C ASP A 199 28.53 21.67 -11.74
N GLU A 200 29.37 22.60 -11.26
CA GLU A 200 28.93 23.91 -10.75
C GLU A 200 28.22 24.75 -11.82
N ALA A 201 28.75 24.79 -13.04
CA ALA A 201 28.18 25.60 -14.12
C ALA A 201 26.75 25.15 -14.46
N LEU A 202 26.53 23.84 -14.47
CA LEU A 202 25.20 23.28 -14.75
C LEU A 202 24.23 23.39 -13.57
N MET A 203 24.74 23.48 -12.33
CA MET A 203 23.90 23.77 -11.16
C MET A 203 23.49 25.24 -11.12
N ASP A 204 24.36 26.16 -11.53
CA ASP A 204 24.04 27.57 -11.64
C ASP A 204 22.97 27.83 -12.71
N GLU A 205 23.01 27.11 -13.83
CA GLU A 205 21.93 27.13 -14.83
C GLU A 205 20.56 26.73 -14.23
N LEU A 206 20.52 25.71 -13.36
CA LEU A 206 19.27 25.31 -12.69
C LEU A 206 18.78 26.38 -11.70
N LYS A 207 19.70 27.11 -11.05
CA LYS A 207 19.34 28.26 -10.21
C LYS A 207 18.77 29.37 -11.05
N ASP A 208 19.36 29.66 -12.22
CA ASP A 208 18.85 30.67 -13.14
C ASP A 208 17.44 30.32 -13.65
N ILE A 209 17.20 29.06 -14.03
CA ILE A 209 15.85 28.58 -14.40
C ILE A 209 14.88 28.79 -13.22
N LYS A 210 15.28 28.42 -12.00
CA LYS A 210 14.46 28.59 -10.80
C LYS A 210 14.12 30.05 -10.53
N GLU A 211 15.07 30.97 -10.65
CA GLU A 211 14.87 32.40 -10.41
C GLU A 211 13.88 33.01 -11.42
N VAL A 212 13.99 32.63 -12.69
CA VAL A 212 13.14 33.15 -13.76
C VAL A 212 11.74 32.54 -13.75
N THR A 213 11.63 31.23 -13.49
CA THR A 213 10.34 30.52 -13.56
C THR A 213 9.58 30.44 -12.25
N LYS A 214 10.25 30.65 -11.11
CA LYS A 214 9.70 30.58 -9.74
C LYS A 214 8.81 29.34 -9.54
N PRO A 215 9.37 28.12 -9.69
CA PRO A 215 8.59 26.89 -9.66
C PRO A 215 7.87 26.71 -8.32
N ASP A 216 6.60 26.29 -8.36
CA ASP A 216 5.82 25.93 -7.17
C ASP A 216 6.37 24.66 -6.51
N GLU A 217 6.81 23.70 -7.34
CA GLU A 217 7.49 22.50 -6.87
C GLU A 217 8.75 22.19 -7.69
N ILE A 218 9.81 21.81 -6.98
CA ILE A 218 11.03 21.24 -7.58
C ILE A 218 11.08 19.78 -7.18
N PHE A 219 10.98 18.89 -8.16
CA PHE A 219 11.02 17.44 -7.96
C PHE A 219 12.39 16.88 -8.31
N LEU A 220 13.05 16.29 -7.32
CA LEU A 220 14.25 15.51 -7.52
C LEU A 220 13.86 14.09 -7.93
N VAL A 221 14.22 13.70 -9.15
CA VAL A 221 14.04 12.33 -9.65
C VAL A 221 15.29 11.52 -9.34
N VAL A 222 15.10 10.42 -8.62
CA VAL A 222 16.19 9.53 -8.20
C VAL A 222 15.85 8.10 -8.56
N ASP A 223 16.86 7.37 -9.04
CA ASP A 223 16.75 5.93 -9.28
C ASP A 223 16.88 5.18 -7.95
N ALA A 224 15.90 4.33 -7.63
CA ALA A 224 15.93 3.53 -6.40
C ALA A 224 17.12 2.56 -6.34
N MET A 225 17.77 2.26 -7.47
CA MET A 225 18.96 1.41 -7.56
C MET A 225 20.25 2.11 -7.11
N THR A 226 20.29 3.44 -7.07
CA THR A 226 21.53 4.22 -6.82
C THR A 226 22.04 4.13 -5.37
N GLY A 227 21.34 3.41 -4.48
CA GLY A 227 21.84 3.06 -3.15
C GLY A 227 22.22 4.29 -2.30
N GLN A 228 23.44 4.29 -1.75
CA GLN A 228 23.94 5.37 -0.89
C GLN A 228 24.26 6.67 -1.64
N ASP A 229 24.67 6.60 -2.90
CA ASP A 229 25.02 7.80 -3.69
C ASP A 229 23.81 8.70 -3.93
N ALA A 230 22.61 8.12 -3.95
CA ALA A 230 21.35 8.84 -4.00
C ALA A 230 21.20 9.84 -2.85
N VAL A 231 21.75 9.53 -1.67
CA VAL A 231 21.66 10.38 -0.47
C VAL A 231 22.50 11.64 -0.63
N ASN A 232 23.76 11.49 -1.04
CA ASN A 232 24.68 12.61 -1.24
C ASN A 232 24.16 13.56 -2.33
N VAL A 233 23.63 12.97 -3.41
CA VAL A 233 23.01 13.72 -4.49
C VAL A 233 21.79 14.47 -3.99
N ALA A 234 20.89 13.80 -3.28
CA ALA A 234 19.68 14.44 -2.78
C ALA A 234 19.99 15.58 -1.81
N GLN A 235 21.01 15.42 -0.96
CA GLN A 235 21.50 16.46 -0.08
C GLN A 235 22.02 17.67 -0.87
N SER A 236 22.92 17.47 -1.83
CA SER A 236 23.50 18.55 -2.64
C SER A 236 22.43 19.33 -3.43
N PHE A 237 21.51 18.63 -4.09
CA PHE A 237 20.40 19.27 -4.81
C PHE A 237 19.46 20.04 -3.86
N ASN A 238 19.21 19.51 -2.67
CA ASN A 238 18.38 20.18 -1.68
C ASN A 238 19.05 21.45 -1.11
N GLU A 239 20.35 21.41 -0.83
CA GLU A 239 21.10 22.56 -0.33
C GLU A 239 21.19 23.69 -1.37
N GLN A 240 21.40 23.34 -2.64
CA GLN A 240 21.60 24.34 -3.70
C GLN A 240 20.30 24.87 -4.31
N LEU A 241 19.29 24.02 -4.50
CA LEU A 241 18.04 24.39 -5.19
C LEU A 241 16.83 24.44 -4.26
N GLY A 242 16.88 23.85 -3.06
CA GLY A 242 15.75 23.77 -2.15
C GLY A 242 14.60 22.96 -2.75
N ILE A 243 14.79 21.65 -2.89
CA ILE A 243 13.81 20.76 -3.53
C ILE A 243 12.51 20.69 -2.70
N SER A 244 11.37 20.57 -3.38
CA SER A 244 10.04 20.48 -2.74
C SER A 244 9.63 19.03 -2.47
N GLY A 245 10.11 18.08 -3.28
CA GLY A 245 9.80 16.67 -3.13
C GLY A 245 10.68 15.76 -3.97
N VAL A 246 10.58 14.47 -3.70
CA VAL A 246 11.37 13.43 -4.37
C VAL A 246 10.44 12.49 -5.13
N VAL A 247 10.87 12.08 -6.33
CA VAL A 247 10.23 11.03 -7.11
C VAL A 247 11.21 9.88 -7.28
N LEU A 248 10.84 8.68 -6.82
CA LEU A 248 11.67 7.50 -6.94
C LEU A 248 11.27 6.71 -8.18
N THR A 249 12.23 6.33 -9.00
CA THR A 249 11.99 5.49 -10.18
C THR A 249 12.53 4.08 -9.96
N LYS A 250 12.10 3.14 -10.81
CA LYS A 250 12.55 1.73 -10.82
C LYS A 250 12.36 1.00 -9.49
N LEU A 251 11.25 1.28 -8.79
CA LEU A 251 10.88 0.63 -7.53
C LEU A 251 10.21 -0.75 -7.74
N ASP A 252 10.05 -1.14 -9.00
CA ASP A 252 9.68 -2.47 -9.47
C ASP A 252 10.85 -3.46 -9.53
N GLY A 253 12.09 -2.96 -9.51
CA GLY A 253 13.29 -3.79 -9.40
C GLY A 253 13.44 -4.44 -8.01
N ASP A 254 14.52 -5.22 -7.82
CA ASP A 254 14.89 -5.82 -6.53
C ASP A 254 15.39 -4.78 -5.50
N THR A 255 15.10 -3.50 -5.74
CA THR A 255 15.50 -2.38 -4.90
C THR A 255 14.62 -2.31 -3.67
N ARG A 256 15.23 -2.59 -2.52
CA ARG A 256 14.57 -2.86 -1.24
C ARG A 256 14.01 -1.60 -0.55
N GLY A 257 13.80 -0.51 -1.29
CA GLY A 257 13.26 0.74 -0.76
C GLY A 257 14.20 1.54 0.16
N GLY A 258 15.42 1.06 0.43
CA GLY A 258 16.30 1.69 1.41
C GLY A 258 16.82 3.08 1.00
N ALA A 259 16.93 3.32 -0.31
CA ALA A 259 17.21 4.65 -0.85
C ALA A 259 16.11 5.66 -0.47
N ALA A 260 14.83 5.25 -0.48
CA ALA A 260 13.70 6.10 -0.10
C ALA A 260 13.84 6.61 1.34
N LEU A 261 14.11 5.68 2.25
CA LEU A 261 14.29 5.96 3.68
C LEU A 261 15.44 6.94 3.92
N SER A 262 16.56 6.68 3.24
CA SER A 262 17.80 7.44 3.42
C SER A 262 17.69 8.85 2.87
N ILE A 263 17.09 9.01 1.68
CA ILE A 263 16.87 10.32 1.07
C ILE A 263 15.93 11.16 1.93
N ARG A 264 14.80 10.59 2.39
CA ARG A 264 13.85 11.30 3.24
C ARG A 264 14.48 11.73 4.55
N ALA A 265 15.25 10.85 5.19
CA ALA A 265 15.90 11.14 6.47
C ALA A 265 16.94 12.26 6.38
N VAL A 266 17.63 12.40 5.25
CA VAL A 266 18.67 13.43 5.06
C VAL A 266 18.11 14.74 4.51
N THR A 267 17.20 14.68 3.54
CA THR A 267 16.65 15.89 2.91
C THR A 267 15.49 16.50 3.69
N GLU A 268 14.82 15.71 4.53
CA GLU A 268 13.55 16.08 5.18
C GLU A 268 12.47 16.54 4.18
N LYS A 269 12.60 16.16 2.89
CA LYS A 269 11.61 16.45 1.83
C LYS A 269 10.74 15.24 1.50
N PRO A 270 9.43 15.42 1.26
CA PRO A 270 8.51 14.30 1.11
C PRO A 270 8.77 13.57 -0.21
N ILE A 271 8.60 12.26 -0.20
CA ILE A 271 8.53 11.48 -1.43
C ILE A 271 7.09 11.61 -1.95
N LYS A 272 6.93 12.14 -3.17
CA LYS A 272 5.62 12.46 -3.76
C LYS A 272 5.09 11.30 -4.58
N PHE A 273 5.96 10.71 -5.41
CA PHE A 273 5.58 9.68 -6.37
C PHE A 273 6.62 8.57 -6.46
N VAL A 274 6.16 7.41 -6.90
CA VAL A 274 6.97 6.23 -7.21
C VAL A 274 6.67 5.70 -8.61
N GLY A 275 7.72 5.43 -9.37
CA GLY A 275 7.64 4.76 -10.66
C GLY A 275 7.80 3.26 -10.49
N LEU A 276 6.78 2.49 -10.88
CA LEU A 276 6.69 1.04 -10.73
C LEU A 276 6.87 0.27 -12.06
N GLY A 277 7.55 0.88 -13.04
CA GLY A 277 7.81 0.25 -14.33
C GLY A 277 8.00 1.26 -15.43
N GLU A 278 8.17 0.82 -16.68
CA GLU A 278 8.47 1.69 -17.82
C GLU A 278 7.24 2.33 -18.47
N LYS A 279 6.07 1.69 -18.33
CA LYS A 279 4.83 2.13 -18.98
C LYS A 279 4.37 3.51 -18.48
N MET A 280 3.65 4.25 -19.34
CA MET A 280 3.21 5.64 -19.08
C MET A 280 2.16 5.78 -17.96
N ASP A 281 1.58 4.67 -17.52
CA ASP A 281 0.63 4.57 -16.41
C ASP A 281 1.29 4.06 -15.10
N ALA A 282 2.56 3.66 -15.14
CA ALA A 282 3.29 3.12 -13.99
C ALA A 282 3.91 4.23 -13.11
N LEU A 283 3.11 5.24 -12.75
CA LEU A 283 3.46 6.27 -11.76
C LEU A 283 2.34 6.36 -10.72
N GLU A 284 2.69 6.12 -9.47
CA GLU A 284 1.75 6.11 -8.36
C GLU A 284 2.16 7.13 -7.29
N PRO A 285 1.20 7.70 -6.54
CA PRO A 285 1.52 8.45 -5.35
C PRO A 285 2.26 7.58 -4.33
N PHE A 286 3.21 8.18 -3.62
CA PHE A 286 3.93 7.46 -2.58
C PHE A 286 3.09 7.36 -1.31
N HIS A 287 2.95 6.13 -0.80
CA HIS A 287 2.27 5.85 0.46
C HIS A 287 3.29 5.25 1.46
N PRO A 288 3.76 6.05 2.45
CA PRO A 288 4.74 5.61 3.44
C PRO A 288 4.37 4.31 4.14
N GLU A 289 3.10 4.17 4.55
CA GLU A 289 2.58 3.00 5.27
C GLU A 289 2.64 1.72 4.42
N ARG A 290 2.23 1.80 3.15
CA ARG A 290 2.32 0.66 2.21
C ARG A 290 3.76 0.27 1.97
N MET A 291 4.65 1.26 1.89
CA MET A 291 6.08 1.00 1.72
C MET A 291 6.69 0.35 2.96
N ALA A 292 6.33 0.79 4.17
CA ALA A 292 6.79 0.18 5.42
C ALA A 292 6.32 -1.28 5.52
N SER A 293 5.06 -1.52 5.17
CA SER A 293 4.46 -2.87 5.14
C SER A 293 5.13 -3.78 4.12
N ARG A 294 5.44 -3.24 2.93
CA ARG A 294 6.22 -3.93 1.90
C ARG A 294 7.62 -4.23 2.41
N ILE A 295 8.30 -3.27 3.06
CA ILE A 295 9.66 -3.43 3.61
C ILE A 295 9.71 -4.55 4.66
N LEU A 296 8.69 -4.67 5.49
CA LEU A 296 8.63 -5.72 6.50
C LEU A 296 8.26 -7.08 5.93
N GLY A 297 7.79 -7.16 4.67
CA GLY A 297 7.35 -8.41 4.06
C GLY A 297 6.12 -9.01 4.73
N MET A 298 5.30 -8.15 5.37
CA MET A 298 4.26 -8.54 6.32
C MET A 298 2.92 -7.83 6.07
N GLY A 299 2.59 -7.53 4.80
CA GLY A 299 1.28 -6.98 4.44
C GLY A 299 0.10 -7.79 5.01
N ASP A 300 0.26 -9.11 5.09
CA ASP A 300 -0.76 -10.03 5.60
C ASP A 300 -0.91 -10.01 7.13
N VAL A 301 0.20 -9.84 7.88
CA VAL A 301 0.15 -9.81 9.35
C VAL A 301 -0.41 -8.49 9.88
N LEU A 302 -0.19 -7.41 9.15
CA LEU A 302 -0.76 -6.10 9.47
C LEU A 302 -2.27 -6.07 9.23
N THR A 303 -2.73 -6.64 8.11
CA THR A 303 -4.17 -6.86 7.89
C THR A 303 -4.78 -7.70 9.02
N LEU A 304 -4.04 -8.69 9.54
CA LEU A 304 -4.47 -9.48 10.70
C LEU A 304 -4.48 -8.69 12.01
N ILE A 305 -3.55 -7.74 12.20
CA ILE A 305 -3.49 -6.85 13.38
C ILE A 305 -4.62 -5.82 13.32
N GLU A 306 -4.86 -5.19 12.16
CA GLU A 306 -5.98 -4.29 11.91
C GLU A 306 -7.31 -5.01 12.12
N LYS A 307 -7.45 -6.23 11.59
CA LYS A 307 -8.63 -7.09 11.83
C LYS A 307 -8.72 -7.50 13.31
N ALA A 308 -7.61 -7.78 14.00
CA ALA A 308 -7.64 -8.10 15.43
C ALA A 308 -8.05 -6.89 16.28
N GLN A 309 -7.71 -5.67 15.86
CA GLN A 309 -8.16 -4.42 16.49
C GLN A 309 -9.61 -4.09 16.13
N ALA A 310 -10.04 -4.32 14.88
CA ALA A 310 -11.40 -4.09 14.40
C ALA A 310 -12.39 -5.16 14.90
N ASN A 311 -11.93 -6.37 15.20
CA ASN A 311 -12.75 -7.47 15.75
C ASN A 311 -13.02 -7.32 17.26
N VAL A 312 -12.64 -6.20 17.88
CA VAL A 312 -13.05 -5.84 19.24
C VAL A 312 -14.33 -4.98 19.19
N ASP A 313 -15.31 -5.38 18.39
CA ASP A 313 -16.71 -4.98 18.59
C ASP A 313 -17.29 -5.94 19.64
N GLU A 314 -16.97 -5.68 20.92
CA GLU A 314 -17.44 -6.49 22.06
C GLU A 314 -18.97 -6.65 22.06
N GLU A 315 -19.71 -5.69 21.50
CA GLU A 315 -21.17 -5.75 21.42
C GLU A 315 -21.68 -6.75 20.38
N LYS A 316 -21.12 -6.75 19.15
CA LYS A 316 -21.50 -7.74 18.12
C LYS A 316 -21.07 -9.15 18.50
N ALA A 317 -19.92 -9.30 19.16
CA ALA A 317 -19.47 -10.59 19.67
C ALA A 317 -20.38 -11.11 20.79
N LYS A 318 -20.89 -10.25 21.68
CA LYS A 318 -21.86 -10.61 22.73
C LYS A 318 -23.23 -10.96 22.16
N GLU A 319 -23.73 -10.23 21.15
CA GLU A 319 -24.97 -10.57 20.45
C GLU A 319 -24.86 -11.92 19.73
N LEU A 320 -23.75 -12.16 19.04
CA LEU A 320 -23.48 -13.43 18.37
C LEU A 320 -23.34 -14.58 19.39
N GLU A 321 -22.68 -14.36 20.54
CA GLU A 321 -22.62 -15.34 21.64
C GLU A 321 -24.00 -15.63 22.23
N GLN A 322 -24.85 -14.62 22.44
CA GLN A 322 -26.22 -14.80 22.91
C GLN A 322 -27.10 -15.55 21.90
N LYS A 323 -27.00 -15.23 20.60
CA LYS A 323 -27.70 -15.95 19.53
C LYS A 323 -27.21 -17.40 19.37
N MET A 324 -25.90 -17.63 19.52
CA MET A 324 -25.32 -18.98 19.55
C MET A 324 -25.75 -19.79 20.77
N ARG A 325 -25.92 -19.14 21.94
CA ARG A 325 -26.45 -19.77 23.17
C ARG A 325 -27.94 -20.12 23.07
N THR A 326 -28.72 -19.30 22.38
CA THR A 326 -30.18 -19.46 22.23
C THR A 326 -30.59 -20.39 21.08
N MET A 327 -29.62 -20.95 20.34
CA MET A 327 -29.83 -21.91 19.24
C MET A 327 -30.73 -21.40 18.08
N SER A 328 -30.99 -20.09 18.02
CA SER A 328 -31.87 -19.45 17.03
C SER A 328 -31.08 -18.95 15.82
N PHE A 329 -30.36 -19.84 15.15
CA PHE A 329 -29.67 -19.49 13.90
C PHE A 329 -30.66 -19.54 12.73
N THR A 330 -30.94 -18.39 12.12
CA THR A 330 -31.92 -18.21 11.04
C THR A 330 -31.25 -17.96 9.68
N PHE A 331 -32.04 -17.99 8.60
CA PHE A 331 -31.53 -17.65 7.27
C PHE A 331 -31.13 -16.17 7.12
N ASP A 332 -31.69 -15.27 7.92
CA ASP A 332 -31.28 -13.86 7.91
C ASP A 332 -29.88 -13.71 8.54
N ASP A 333 -29.60 -14.44 9.63
CA ASP A 333 -28.25 -14.46 10.22
C ASP A 333 -27.23 -15.08 9.23
N PHE A 334 -27.64 -16.11 8.49
CA PHE A 334 -26.78 -16.70 7.46
C PHE A 334 -26.49 -15.73 6.30
N LEU A 335 -27.47 -14.94 5.89
CA LEU A 335 -27.29 -13.93 4.85
C LEU A 335 -26.35 -12.81 5.31
N GLU A 336 -26.48 -12.38 6.56
CA GLU A 336 -25.60 -11.37 7.17
C GLU A 336 -24.13 -11.85 7.18
N GLN A 337 -23.90 -13.10 7.58
CA GLN A 337 -22.57 -13.72 7.56
C GLN A 337 -22.00 -13.83 6.14
N LEU A 338 -22.81 -14.19 5.14
CA LEU A 338 -22.38 -14.20 3.74
C LEU A 338 -22.04 -12.80 3.23
N GLY A 339 -22.78 -11.78 3.66
CA GLY A 339 -22.49 -10.37 3.35
C GLY A 339 -21.16 -9.89 3.94
N GLN A 340 -20.84 -10.30 5.17
CA GLN A 340 -19.54 -10.02 5.79
C GLN A 340 -18.40 -10.68 5.00
N VAL A 341 -18.54 -11.94 4.62
CA VAL A 341 -17.53 -12.64 3.80
C VAL A 341 -17.30 -11.92 2.47
N ARG A 342 -18.36 -11.46 1.79
CA ARG A 342 -18.28 -10.68 0.55
C ARG A 342 -17.54 -9.35 0.74
N SER A 343 -17.74 -8.68 1.87
CA SER A 343 -17.07 -7.41 2.18
C SER A 343 -15.57 -7.55 2.45
N MET A 344 -15.11 -8.77 2.75
CA MET A 344 -13.70 -9.07 3.03
C MET A 344 -12.86 -9.39 1.78
N GLY A 345 -13.47 -9.37 0.59
CA GLY A 345 -12.80 -9.61 -0.70
C GLY A 345 -12.91 -11.05 -1.20
N PRO A 346 -12.23 -11.41 -2.31
CA PRO A 346 -12.27 -12.76 -2.88
C PRO A 346 -11.77 -13.80 -1.88
N LEU A 347 -12.56 -14.86 -1.67
CA LEU A 347 -12.24 -15.95 -0.74
C LEU A 347 -10.89 -16.63 -1.04
N ASP A 348 -10.44 -16.58 -2.30
CA ASP A 348 -9.13 -17.06 -2.73
C ASP A 348 -7.97 -16.34 -2.01
N ASP A 349 -8.12 -15.06 -1.71
CA ASP A 349 -7.07 -14.30 -1.01
C ASP A 349 -7.14 -14.54 0.50
N ILE A 350 -8.34 -14.75 1.07
CA ILE A 350 -8.50 -15.15 2.48
C ILE A 350 -7.93 -16.56 2.73
N LEU A 351 -8.10 -17.49 1.80
CA LEU A 351 -7.55 -18.85 1.87
C LEU A 351 -6.03 -18.88 1.77
N LYS A 352 -5.42 -18.02 0.95
CA LYS A 352 -3.97 -17.83 0.89
C LYS A 352 -3.41 -17.23 2.19
N MET A 353 -4.23 -16.49 2.93
CA MET A 353 -3.87 -15.85 4.20
C MET A 353 -3.99 -16.77 5.44
N LEU A 354 -4.52 -18.00 5.31
CA LEU A 354 -4.64 -18.96 6.42
C LEU A 354 -3.31 -19.70 6.69
N PRO A 355 -2.70 -19.55 7.88
CA PRO A 355 -1.44 -20.22 8.20
C PRO A 355 -1.60 -21.74 8.21
N GLY A 356 -0.85 -22.43 7.35
CA GLY A 356 -0.91 -23.89 7.19
C GLY A 356 -1.82 -24.39 6.06
N ALA A 357 -2.56 -23.52 5.36
CA ALA A 357 -3.38 -23.91 4.21
C ALA A 357 -2.54 -24.53 3.07
N ASN A 358 -1.29 -24.06 2.88
CA ASN A 358 -0.33 -24.67 1.95
C ASN A 358 0.08 -26.11 2.30
N LYS A 359 -0.17 -26.57 3.55
CA LYS A 359 0.10 -27.95 3.98
C LYS A 359 -1.12 -28.88 3.86
N MET A 360 -2.32 -28.35 3.64
CA MET A 360 -3.52 -29.15 3.40
C MET A 360 -3.66 -29.46 1.90
N LYS A 361 -3.25 -30.66 1.48
CA LYS A 361 -3.49 -31.15 0.12
C LYS A 361 -4.99 -31.21 -0.16
N GLY A 362 -5.45 -30.53 -1.22
CA GLY A 362 -6.83 -30.62 -1.74
C GLY A 362 -7.66 -29.33 -1.71
N ILE A 363 -7.14 -28.22 -1.19
CA ILE A 363 -7.90 -26.95 -1.10
C ILE A 363 -7.65 -25.99 -2.28
N LYS A 364 -6.60 -26.21 -3.08
CA LYS A 364 -6.25 -25.34 -4.23
C LYS A 364 -7.32 -25.28 -5.33
N ASP A 365 -8.28 -26.20 -5.37
CA ASP A 365 -9.31 -26.29 -6.41
C ASP A 365 -10.71 -25.81 -5.97
N LEU A 366 -10.84 -25.26 -4.76
CA LEU A 366 -12.09 -24.65 -4.30
C LEU A 366 -12.21 -23.21 -4.81
N GLN A 367 -12.34 -23.04 -6.12
CA GLN A 367 -12.83 -21.77 -6.68
C GLN A 367 -14.27 -21.56 -6.22
N VAL A 368 -14.45 -20.74 -5.19
CA VAL A 368 -15.77 -20.28 -4.78
C VAL A 368 -16.19 -19.17 -5.73
N ASP A 369 -16.94 -19.54 -6.77
CA ASP A 369 -17.46 -18.60 -7.76
C ASP A 369 -18.38 -17.57 -7.07
N GLU A 370 -18.03 -16.28 -7.14
CA GLU A 370 -18.81 -15.17 -6.58
C GLU A 370 -20.26 -15.17 -7.07
N LYS A 371 -20.52 -15.72 -8.26
CA LYS A 371 -21.88 -15.88 -8.78
C LYS A 371 -22.72 -16.81 -7.91
N GLN A 372 -22.13 -17.83 -7.29
CA GLN A 372 -22.85 -18.74 -6.40
C GLN A 372 -23.34 -18.02 -5.14
N ILE A 373 -22.59 -17.06 -4.61
CA ILE A 373 -23.01 -16.27 -3.43
C ILE A 373 -24.25 -15.44 -3.78
N ASN A 374 -24.25 -14.78 -4.95
CA ASN A 374 -25.42 -14.04 -5.43
C ASN A 374 -26.63 -14.95 -5.65
N HIS A 375 -26.42 -16.20 -6.10
CA HIS A 375 -27.51 -17.17 -6.28
C HIS A 375 -28.12 -17.59 -4.94
N VAL A 376 -27.29 -17.81 -3.92
CA VAL A 376 -27.74 -18.14 -2.56
C VAL A 376 -28.54 -16.98 -1.96
N GLU A 377 -28.06 -15.75 -2.11
CA GLU A 377 -28.77 -14.54 -1.67
C GLU A 377 -30.14 -14.43 -2.34
N ALA A 378 -30.23 -14.64 -3.65
CA ALA A 378 -31.51 -14.61 -4.38
C ALA A 378 -32.50 -15.67 -3.86
N ILE A 379 -32.02 -16.87 -3.52
CA ILE A 379 -32.84 -17.94 -2.95
C ILE A 379 -33.37 -17.54 -1.57
N ILE A 380 -32.52 -17.01 -0.68
CA ILE A 380 -32.91 -16.60 0.68
C ILE A 380 -33.88 -15.42 0.65
N ARG A 381 -33.64 -14.42 -0.21
CA ARG A 381 -34.54 -13.28 -0.39
C ARG A 381 -35.93 -13.67 -0.92
N SER A 382 -36.04 -14.84 -1.56
CA SER A 382 -37.32 -15.38 -2.06
C SER A 382 -38.13 -16.16 -1.01
N MET A 383 -37.63 -16.25 0.23
CA MET A 383 -38.31 -16.84 1.38
C MET A 383 -39.10 -15.78 2.16
N THR A 384 -40.19 -16.19 2.76
CA THR A 384 -40.94 -15.37 3.73
C THR A 384 -40.21 -15.29 5.07
N LYS A 385 -40.50 -14.26 5.89
CA LYS A 385 -39.90 -14.11 7.23
C LYS A 385 -40.07 -15.37 8.10
N HIS A 386 -41.23 -16.02 8.01
CA HIS A 386 -41.49 -17.26 8.73
C HIS A 386 -40.61 -18.42 8.24
N GLU A 387 -40.44 -18.59 6.93
CA GLU A 387 -39.60 -19.66 6.37
C GLU A 387 -38.10 -19.43 6.67
N LYS A 388 -37.68 -18.17 6.79
CA LYS A 388 -36.33 -17.82 7.18
C LYS A 388 -36.02 -18.15 8.65
N ALA A 389 -36.98 -17.91 9.55
CA ALA A 389 -36.87 -18.25 10.96
C ALA A 389 -37.06 -19.76 11.21
N HIS A 390 -37.91 -20.42 10.40
CA HIS A 390 -38.29 -21.83 10.52
C HIS A 390 -38.06 -22.64 9.23
N PRO A 391 -36.80 -22.94 8.89
CA PRO A 391 -36.42 -23.73 7.70
C PRO A 391 -37.11 -25.08 7.57
N GLU A 392 -37.45 -25.71 8.70
CA GLU A 392 -38.15 -26.99 8.80
C GLU A 392 -39.54 -26.98 8.13
N THR A 393 -40.15 -25.80 7.97
CA THR A 393 -41.47 -25.65 7.35
C THR A 393 -41.43 -25.65 5.82
N ILE A 394 -40.24 -25.70 5.20
CA ILE A 394 -40.06 -25.61 3.76
C ILE A 394 -40.30 -26.99 3.09
N ASN A 395 -41.58 -27.24 2.79
CA ASN A 395 -42.03 -28.41 2.04
C ASN A 395 -41.80 -28.29 0.51
N ALA A 396 -42.07 -29.36 -0.23
CA ALA A 396 -41.84 -29.41 -1.68
C ALA A 396 -42.56 -28.30 -2.48
N SER A 397 -43.77 -27.91 -2.06
CA SER A 397 -44.52 -26.82 -2.70
C SER A 397 -43.82 -25.47 -2.50
N ARG A 398 -43.36 -25.18 -1.28
CA ARG A 398 -42.60 -23.96 -0.95
C ARG A 398 -41.26 -23.91 -1.69
N ARG A 399 -40.57 -25.05 -1.85
CA ARG A 399 -39.32 -25.12 -2.64
C ARG A 399 -39.53 -24.75 -4.11
N LYS A 400 -40.63 -25.21 -4.73
CA LYS A 400 -40.99 -24.82 -6.10
C LYS A 400 -41.27 -23.32 -6.22
N ARG A 401 -41.96 -22.73 -5.22
CA ARG A 401 -42.22 -21.28 -5.17
C ARG A 401 -40.92 -20.47 -5.03
N ILE A 402 -40.05 -20.88 -4.11
CA ILE A 402 -38.74 -20.22 -3.86
C ILE A 402 -37.88 -20.29 -5.12
N ALA A 403 -37.77 -21.46 -5.73
CA ALA A 403 -37.03 -21.68 -6.98
C ALA A 403 -37.53 -20.75 -8.11
N LYS A 404 -38.86 -20.65 -8.29
CA LYS A 404 -39.46 -19.74 -9.27
C LYS A 404 -39.20 -18.26 -8.95
N GLY A 405 -39.24 -17.88 -7.67
CA GLY A 405 -39.01 -16.50 -7.22
C GLY A 405 -37.55 -16.04 -7.35
N SER A 406 -36.60 -16.96 -7.17
CA SER A 406 -35.17 -16.67 -7.27
C SER A 406 -34.59 -16.88 -8.68
N GLY A 407 -35.38 -17.39 -9.63
CA GLY A 407 -34.91 -17.78 -10.95
C GLY A 407 -33.94 -18.97 -10.92
N ARG A 408 -34.07 -19.84 -9.92
CA ARG A 408 -33.18 -20.99 -9.68
C ARG A 408 -33.91 -22.31 -9.77
N THR A 409 -33.14 -23.39 -9.81
CA THR A 409 -33.67 -24.74 -9.89
C THR A 409 -34.02 -25.28 -8.49
N VAL A 410 -35.02 -26.17 -8.40
CA VAL A 410 -35.38 -26.83 -7.13
C VAL A 410 -34.20 -27.61 -6.51
N PRO A 411 -33.32 -28.29 -7.29
CA PRO A 411 -32.10 -28.89 -6.77
C PRO A 411 -31.14 -27.91 -6.07
N GLU A 412 -30.99 -26.69 -6.59
CA GLU A 412 -30.15 -25.66 -5.94
C GLU A 412 -30.73 -25.22 -4.60
N VAL A 413 -32.06 -25.06 -4.52
CA VAL A 413 -32.75 -24.77 -3.26
C VAL A 413 -32.57 -25.92 -2.26
N ASN A 414 -32.66 -27.18 -2.71
CA ASN A 414 -32.41 -28.34 -1.85
C ASN A 414 -30.98 -28.40 -1.32
N ARG A 415 -30.00 -28.07 -2.17
CA ARG A 415 -28.59 -28.01 -1.80
C ARG A 415 -28.35 -26.98 -0.71
N LEU A 416 -28.95 -25.79 -0.84
CA LEU A 416 -28.86 -24.74 0.16
C LEU A 416 -29.46 -25.16 1.51
N LEU A 417 -30.66 -25.75 1.51
CA LEU A 417 -31.30 -26.23 2.74
C LEU A 417 -30.44 -27.27 3.45
N LYS A 418 -29.82 -28.19 2.69
CA LYS A 418 -28.91 -29.21 3.23
C LYS A 418 -27.66 -28.59 3.83
N GLN A 419 -27.02 -27.64 3.13
CA GLN A 419 -25.84 -26.91 3.62
C GLN A 419 -26.15 -26.12 4.90
N PHE A 420 -27.31 -25.48 4.96
CA PHE A 420 -27.76 -24.77 6.15
C PHE A 420 -27.98 -25.73 7.35
N GLU A 421 -28.57 -26.90 7.12
CA GLU A 421 -28.77 -27.91 8.16
C GLU A 421 -27.45 -28.50 8.68
N GLU A 422 -26.49 -28.79 7.78
CA GLU A 422 -25.15 -29.24 8.13
C GLU A 422 -24.40 -28.21 8.98
N MET A 423 -24.50 -26.93 8.60
CA MET A 423 -23.90 -25.84 9.36
C MET A 423 -24.57 -25.66 10.74
N LYS A 424 -25.90 -25.80 10.83
CA LYS A 424 -26.64 -25.79 12.11
C LYS A 424 -26.20 -26.95 13.02
N LYS A 425 -25.94 -28.13 12.45
CA LYS A 425 -25.37 -29.29 13.18
C LYS A 425 -23.96 -29.01 13.69
N MET A 426 -23.11 -28.42 12.85
CA MET A 426 -21.74 -28.04 13.21
C MET A 426 -21.70 -27.00 14.34
N MET A 427 -22.53 -25.95 14.25
CA MET A 427 -22.64 -24.94 15.32
C MET A 427 -23.14 -25.54 16.64
N LYS A 428 -24.09 -26.48 16.58
CA LYS A 428 -24.57 -27.20 17.77
C LYS A 428 -23.47 -28.04 18.43
N GLN A 429 -22.61 -28.68 17.63
CA GLN A 429 -21.46 -29.43 18.13
C GLN A 429 -20.40 -28.52 18.74
N MET A 430 -20.13 -27.37 18.12
CA MET A 430 -19.14 -26.40 18.59
C MET A 430 -19.57 -25.73 19.91
N SER A 431 -20.84 -25.36 20.03
CA SER A 431 -21.45 -24.86 21.27
C SER A 431 -21.34 -25.89 22.41
N ASN A 432 -21.62 -27.16 22.13
CA ASN A 432 -21.47 -28.25 23.09
C ASN A 432 -20.00 -28.51 23.50
N MET A 433 -19.04 -28.35 22.59
CA MET A 433 -17.60 -28.43 22.91
C MET A 433 -17.13 -27.28 23.79
N GLN A 434 -17.58 -26.05 23.53
CA GLN A 434 -17.25 -24.87 24.34
C GLN A 434 -17.85 -24.96 25.75
N GLN A 435 -19.06 -25.55 25.88
CA GLN A 435 -19.68 -25.84 27.17
C GLN A 435 -18.95 -26.96 27.95
N LYS A 436 -18.45 -28.00 27.27
CA LYS A 436 -17.60 -29.04 27.88
C LYS A 436 -16.21 -28.53 28.25
N GLY A 437 -15.64 -27.61 27.47
CA GLY A 437 -14.38 -26.92 27.78
C GLY A 437 -14.47 -25.98 28.99
N LYS A 438 -15.66 -25.38 29.23
CA LYS A 438 -15.94 -24.63 30.47
C LYS A 438 -16.23 -25.52 31.69
N LYS A 439 -16.74 -26.75 31.51
CA LYS A 439 -17.01 -27.71 32.61
C LYS A 439 -15.81 -28.55 33.03
N LYS A 440 -14.88 -28.86 32.14
CA LYS A 440 -13.53 -29.30 32.52
C LYS A 440 -12.68 -28.06 32.69
N GLY A 441 -12.76 -27.43 33.86
CA GLY A 441 -11.77 -26.46 34.27
C GLY A 441 -10.39 -27.07 34.09
N PHE A 442 -9.66 -26.64 33.07
CA PHE A 442 -8.22 -26.72 33.06
C PHE A 442 -7.78 -25.86 34.25
N LYS A 443 -7.68 -26.49 35.43
CA LYS A 443 -6.75 -26.04 36.46
C LYS A 443 -5.39 -26.08 35.78
N PHE A 444 -4.92 -24.95 35.31
CA PHE A 444 -3.49 -24.76 35.14
C PHE A 444 -2.88 -24.94 36.53
N PRO A 445 -2.01 -25.94 36.74
CA PRO A 445 -1.19 -25.93 37.93
C PRO A 445 -0.26 -24.73 37.80
N PHE A 446 -0.16 -23.98 38.89
CA PHE A 446 0.65 -22.79 39.13
C PHE A 446 -0.03 -21.43 38.82
N MET A 447 -0.36 -20.77 39.95
CA MET A 447 -0.07 -19.36 40.21
C MET A 447 1.22 -18.86 39.55
#